data_AF-A0A1E4BAC1-F1
#
_entry.id   AF-A0A1E4BAC1-F1
#
_cell.length_a   1.000
_cell.length_b   1.000
_cell.length_c   1.000
_cell.angle_alpha   90.00
_cell.angle_beta   90.00
_cell.angle_gamma   90.00
#
_symmetry.space_group_name_H-M   'P 1'
#
loop_
_entity.id
_entity.type
_entity.pdbx_description
1 polymer ?
#
loop_
_entity_poly.entity_id
_entity_poly.type
_entity_poly.pdbx_seq_one_letter_code
_entity_poly.pdbx_strand_id
1 'polypeptide(L)'
;MLRISRIMTPEVVSVSPDLGVRDAMELFVRQHVSGAPVIEGSKVVGVVTLSDLVTAAASTPGAPTLRPEVAEPGGGEPPEPYVEGDEAVAAFFTEYWDDAGADVAARTQSPDAPEWNALEELTVRDAMTEGVLHLSPDTDVTRAAAFMQQHRVHRVLVMDGDKLEGIVTTSDIARAVADHKLSNRRFVFGTPQRRDDGSWW
;
A
#
# COMPACT_ATOMS: atom_id res chain seq x y z
N MET A 1 -6.00 13.65 -31.67
CA MET A 1 -6.34 13.54 -30.23
C MET A 1 -5.21 12.79 -29.54
N LEU A 2 -4.92 13.10 -28.27
CA LEU A 2 -3.84 12.44 -27.53
C LEU A 2 -4.26 11.01 -27.17
N ARG A 3 -3.39 10.03 -27.46
CA ARG A 3 -3.61 8.60 -27.21
C ARG A 3 -2.99 8.17 -25.88
N ILE A 4 -3.55 7.16 -25.22
CA ILE A 4 -3.01 6.66 -23.94
C ILE A 4 -1.59 6.10 -24.09
N SER A 5 -1.25 5.50 -25.23
CA SER A 5 0.12 5.02 -25.52
C SER A 5 1.21 6.09 -25.42
N ARG A 6 0.84 7.38 -25.48
CA ARG A 6 1.77 8.52 -25.36
C ARG A 6 1.97 9.01 -23.92
N ILE A 7 1.16 8.52 -22.98
CA ILE A 7 1.16 8.98 -21.58
C ILE A 7 1.20 7.83 -20.56
N MET A 8 1.00 6.59 -20.99
CA MET A 8 1.07 5.41 -20.13
C MET A 8 2.49 5.19 -19.60
N THR A 9 2.59 4.48 -18.48
CA THR A 9 3.84 3.91 -18.00
C THR A 9 4.03 2.53 -18.67
N PRO A 10 5.03 2.37 -19.56
CA PRO A 10 5.34 1.07 -20.17
C PRO A 10 6.07 0.16 -19.17
N GLU A 11 6.17 -1.13 -19.48
CA GLU A 11 7.00 -2.10 -18.73
C GLU A 11 6.70 -2.13 -17.23
N VAL A 12 5.46 -2.48 -16.89
CA VAL A 12 5.02 -2.55 -15.50
C VAL A 12 5.52 -3.82 -14.81
N VAL A 13 5.92 -3.69 -13.55
CA VAL A 13 6.20 -4.83 -12.67
C VAL A 13 4.93 -5.67 -12.54
N SER A 14 5.05 -6.96 -12.83
CA SER A 14 3.98 -7.95 -12.68
C SER A 14 4.37 -9.03 -11.68
N VAL A 15 3.38 -9.79 -11.21
CA VAL A 15 3.59 -10.90 -10.27
C VAL A 15 2.93 -12.18 -10.78
N SER A 16 3.45 -13.32 -10.38
CA SER A 16 2.80 -14.63 -10.58
C SER A 16 1.61 -14.78 -9.62
N PRO A 17 0.51 -15.42 -10.02
CA PRO A 17 -0.57 -15.75 -9.08
C PRO A 17 -0.11 -16.66 -7.95
N ASP A 18 0.93 -17.46 -8.16
CA ASP A 18 1.43 -18.43 -7.18
C ASP A 18 2.51 -17.82 -6.26
N LEU A 19 2.82 -16.52 -6.41
CA LEU A 19 3.76 -15.81 -5.54
C LEU A 19 3.15 -15.66 -4.14
N GLY A 20 3.94 -15.92 -3.10
CA GLY A 20 3.51 -15.72 -1.71
C GLY A 20 3.20 -14.25 -1.42
N VAL A 21 2.21 -13.99 -0.56
CA VAL A 21 1.80 -12.63 -0.18
C VAL A 21 2.97 -11.84 0.43
N ARG A 22 3.78 -12.48 1.28
CA ARG A 22 4.99 -11.88 1.87
C ARG A 22 5.95 -11.36 0.80
N ASP A 23 6.26 -12.19 -0.19
CA ASP A 23 7.20 -11.86 -1.26
C ASP A 23 6.63 -10.77 -2.18
N ALA A 24 5.31 -10.80 -2.44
CA ALA A 24 4.62 -9.76 -3.18
C ALA A 24 4.69 -8.39 -2.46
N MET A 25 4.46 -8.36 -1.14
CA MET A 25 4.60 -7.13 -0.34
C MET A 25 6.04 -6.60 -0.37
N GLU A 26 7.03 -7.47 -0.19
CA GLU A 26 8.44 -7.10 -0.26
C GLU A 26 8.81 -6.52 -1.63
N LEU A 27 8.34 -7.15 -2.71
CA LEU A 27 8.52 -6.65 -4.07
C LEU A 27 7.92 -5.25 -4.23
N PHE A 28 6.70 -5.02 -3.72
CA PHE A 28 6.00 -3.75 -3.85
C PHE A 28 6.72 -2.61 -3.13
N VAL A 29 7.25 -2.88 -1.93
CA VAL A 29 8.07 -1.92 -1.19
C VAL A 29 9.38 -1.64 -1.94
N ARG A 30 10.12 -2.68 -2.34
CA ARG A 30 11.40 -2.54 -3.04
C ARG A 30 11.26 -1.77 -4.36
N GLN A 31 10.23 -2.09 -5.14
CA GLN A 31 9.97 -1.47 -6.44
C GLN A 31 9.17 -0.16 -6.35
N HIS A 32 8.80 0.27 -5.14
CA HIS A 32 8.00 1.47 -4.89
C HIS A 32 6.67 1.49 -5.69
N VAL A 33 6.04 0.32 -5.82
CA VAL A 33 4.74 0.14 -6.49
C VAL A 33 3.66 -0.18 -5.48
N SER A 34 2.45 0.33 -5.71
CA SER A 34 1.29 0.09 -4.83
C SER A 34 0.42 -1.10 -5.27
N GLY A 35 0.74 -1.69 -6.41
CA GLY A 35 -0.01 -2.79 -7.01
C GLY A 35 0.60 -3.20 -8.34
N ALA A 36 0.26 -4.41 -8.77
CA ALA A 36 0.79 -5.02 -9.97
C ALA A 36 -0.28 -5.85 -10.70
N PRO A 37 -0.20 -5.95 -12.02
CA PRO A 37 -0.91 -6.98 -12.79
C PRO A 37 -0.41 -8.36 -12.38
N VAL A 38 -1.34 -9.31 -12.28
CA VAL A 38 -1.04 -10.72 -12.05
C VAL A 38 -1.03 -11.44 -13.39
N ILE A 39 0.08 -12.09 -13.72
CA ILE A 39 0.30 -12.75 -15.01
C ILE A 39 0.56 -14.24 -14.79
N GLU A 40 -0.23 -15.07 -15.48
CA GLU A 40 -0.04 -16.52 -15.54
C GLU A 40 0.41 -16.90 -16.96
N GLY A 41 1.66 -17.35 -17.10
CA GLY A 41 2.27 -17.56 -18.40
C GLY A 41 2.32 -16.26 -19.21
N SER A 42 1.51 -16.15 -20.25
CA SER A 42 1.40 -14.96 -21.10
C SER A 42 0.12 -14.16 -20.90
N LYS A 43 -0.75 -14.55 -19.97
CA LYS A 43 -2.09 -13.97 -19.80
C LYS A 43 -2.19 -13.18 -18.51
N VAL A 44 -2.78 -11.98 -18.58
CA VAL A 44 -3.17 -11.23 -17.38
C VAL A 44 -4.41 -11.89 -16.79
N VAL A 45 -4.29 -12.40 -15.56
CA VAL A 45 -5.37 -13.11 -14.85
C VAL A 45 -6.02 -12.25 -13.75
N GLY A 46 -5.35 -11.20 -13.30
CA GLY A 46 -5.88 -10.34 -12.25
C GLY A 46 -5.03 -9.09 -12.00
N VAL A 47 -5.42 -8.33 -10.97
CA VAL A 47 -4.61 -7.24 -10.39
C VAL A 47 -4.60 -7.44 -8.88
N VAL A 48 -3.46 -7.13 -8.26
CA VAL A 48 -3.32 -7.14 -6.81
C VAL A 48 -2.67 -5.83 -6.35
N THR A 49 -3.16 -5.29 -5.24
CA THR A 49 -2.66 -4.06 -4.61
C THR A 49 -2.20 -4.32 -3.17
N LEU A 50 -1.44 -3.39 -2.58
CA LEU A 50 -1.08 -3.47 -1.16
C LEU A 50 -2.32 -3.59 -0.27
N SER A 51 -3.42 -2.90 -0.60
CA SER A 51 -4.67 -2.99 0.16
C SER A 51 -5.27 -4.39 0.11
N ASP A 52 -5.21 -5.06 -1.05
CA ASP A 52 -5.69 -6.43 -1.21
C ASP A 52 -4.83 -7.40 -0.40
N LEU A 53 -3.49 -7.27 -0.49
CA LEU A 53 -2.54 -8.10 0.26
C LEU A 53 -2.70 -7.94 1.78
N VAL A 54 -2.85 -6.70 2.27
CA VAL A 54 -3.08 -6.42 3.69
C VAL A 54 -4.43 -6.96 4.16
N THR A 55 -5.47 -6.81 3.34
CA THR A 55 -6.81 -7.34 3.65
C THR A 55 -6.79 -8.86 3.73
N ALA A 56 -6.10 -9.53 2.80
CA ALA A 56 -5.94 -10.97 2.80
C ALA A 56 -5.19 -11.44 4.06
N ALA A 57 -4.07 -10.80 4.40
CA ALA A 57 -3.28 -11.11 5.59
C ALA A 57 -4.05 -10.90 6.91
N ALA A 58 -4.88 -9.85 6.98
CA ALA A 58 -5.70 -9.56 8.16
C ALA A 58 -6.90 -10.51 8.31
N SER A 59 -7.29 -11.21 7.24
CA SER A 59 -8.43 -12.13 7.23
C SER A 59 -8.06 -13.57 7.54
N THR A 60 -6.77 -13.87 7.80
CA THR A 60 -6.33 -15.22 8.14
C THR A 60 -6.82 -15.64 9.52
N PRO A 61 -7.51 -16.80 9.65
CA PRO A 61 -7.96 -17.32 10.94
C PRO A 61 -6.81 -17.45 11.94
N GLY A 62 -7.01 -16.92 13.14
CA GLY A 62 -6.05 -16.97 14.23
C GLY A 62 -5.32 -15.66 14.50
N ALA A 63 -5.19 -14.74 13.52
CA ALA A 63 -4.51 -13.44 13.72
C ALA A 63 -5.09 -12.69 14.94
N PRO A 64 -4.29 -12.22 15.92
CA PRO A 64 -4.80 -11.52 17.08
C PRO A 64 -5.24 -10.16 16.58
N THR A 65 -6.54 -10.01 16.40
CA THR A 65 -7.15 -8.72 16.05
C THR A 65 -7.14 -7.76 17.23
N LEU A 66 -6.84 -8.27 18.42
CA LEU A 66 -6.75 -7.53 19.66
C LEU A 66 -5.30 -7.54 20.14
N ARG A 67 -4.78 -6.36 20.53
CA ARG A 67 -3.69 -6.33 21.50
C ARG A 67 -4.18 -7.16 22.69
N PRO A 68 -3.42 -8.16 23.17
CA PRO A 68 -3.79 -8.78 24.44
C PRO A 68 -3.99 -7.64 25.43
N GLU A 69 -5.12 -7.66 26.12
CA GLU A 69 -5.35 -6.78 27.25
C GLU A 69 -4.09 -6.95 28.10
N VAL A 70 -3.25 -5.91 28.13
CA VAL A 70 -2.08 -5.93 29.00
C VAL A 70 -2.73 -6.11 30.35
N ALA A 71 -2.51 -7.25 31.00
CA ALA A 71 -2.98 -7.43 32.35
C ALA A 71 -2.46 -6.21 33.09
N GLU A 72 -3.38 -5.34 33.54
CA GLU A 72 -3.06 -4.24 34.43
C GLU A 72 -2.06 -4.81 35.42
N PRO A 73 -0.81 -4.29 35.47
CA PRO A 73 0.24 -4.91 36.27
C PRO A 73 -0.37 -5.19 37.62
N GLY A 74 -0.51 -6.50 37.92
CA GLY A 74 -1.53 -6.99 38.85
C GLY A 74 -1.55 -6.11 40.07
N GLY A 75 -2.73 -5.58 40.42
CA GLY A 75 -2.96 -4.50 41.39
C GLY A 75 -2.38 -4.74 42.78
N GLY A 76 -1.05 -4.83 42.86
CA GLY A 76 -0.26 -4.53 44.02
C GLY A 76 -0.25 -3.02 44.13
N GLU A 77 -0.53 -2.57 45.34
CA GLU A 77 -0.43 -1.18 45.74
C GLU A 77 0.91 -0.63 45.21
N PRO A 78 0.91 0.50 44.46
CA PRO A 78 2.18 1.11 44.09
C PRO A 78 2.96 1.34 45.38
N PRO A 79 4.26 0.98 45.44
CA PRO A 79 5.03 1.19 46.66
C PRO A 79 4.88 2.65 47.10
N GLU A 80 4.55 2.88 48.37
CA GLU A 80 4.24 4.23 48.86
C GLU A 80 5.36 5.22 48.51
N PRO A 81 5.03 6.43 48.02
CA PRO A 81 6.04 7.37 47.61
C PRO A 81 6.75 7.96 48.83
N TYR A 82 8.06 7.72 48.88
CA TYR A 82 9.12 8.54 49.48
C TYR A 82 8.96 9.04 50.92
N VAL A 83 9.84 8.54 51.80
CA VAL A 83 10.30 9.29 52.98
C VAL A 83 11.57 10.03 52.60
N GLU A 84 11.56 11.33 52.90
CA GLU A 84 12.63 12.31 52.64
C GLU A 84 13.93 11.93 53.41
N GLY A 85 15.02 11.74 52.67
CA GLY A 85 16.35 11.46 53.22
C GLY A 85 17.33 11.04 52.12
N ASP A 86 18.40 11.80 51.96
CA ASP A 86 19.46 11.56 50.98
C ASP A 86 20.07 10.15 51.11
N GLU A 87 20.43 9.57 49.96
CA GLU A 87 21.20 8.32 49.78
C GLU A 87 20.44 6.97 49.79
N ALA A 88 19.50 6.75 48.85
CA ALA A 88 19.23 5.38 48.36
C ALA A 88 18.52 5.27 46.99
N VAL A 89 18.26 6.35 46.25
CA VAL A 89 17.41 6.27 45.05
C VAL A 89 18.10 5.53 43.88
N ALA A 90 19.42 5.54 43.80
CA ALA A 90 20.16 4.85 42.74
C ALA A 90 20.32 3.33 42.98
N ALA A 91 20.28 2.86 44.23
CA ALA A 91 20.44 1.44 44.55
C ALA A 91 19.20 0.63 44.15
N PHE A 92 18.00 1.18 44.38
CA PHE A 92 16.74 0.50 44.07
C PHE A 92 16.52 0.29 42.56
N PHE A 93 16.99 1.21 41.73
CA PHE A 93 16.92 1.07 40.27
C PHE A 93 17.98 0.11 39.71
N THR A 94 19.04 -0.20 40.45
CA THR A 94 20.13 -1.07 39.96
C THR A 94 19.88 -2.54 40.31
N GLU A 95 19.30 -2.84 41.48
CA GLU A 95 19.04 -4.22 41.91
C GLU A 95 17.96 -4.93 41.10
N TYR A 96 16.99 -4.20 40.52
CA TYR A 96 15.94 -4.81 39.71
C TYR A 96 16.34 -5.04 38.24
N TRP A 97 17.43 -4.42 37.79
CA TRP A 97 17.91 -4.53 36.40
C TRP A 97 19.03 -5.56 36.24
N ASP A 98 19.59 -6.08 37.33
CA ASP A 98 20.62 -7.13 37.24
C ASP A 98 20.00 -8.51 36.93
N ASP A 99 18.70 -8.70 37.22
CA ASP A 99 17.93 -9.90 36.83
C ASP A 99 17.01 -9.65 35.61
N ALA A 100 16.82 -8.38 35.21
CA ALA A 100 16.03 -8.04 34.03
C ALA A 100 16.74 -8.41 32.71
N GLY A 101 18.07 -8.59 32.72
CA GLY A 101 18.82 -8.96 31.51
C GLY A 101 18.63 -10.41 31.07
N ALA A 102 18.35 -11.33 32.01
CA ALA A 102 18.24 -12.76 31.72
C ALA A 102 16.90 -13.15 31.06
N ASP A 103 15.88 -12.33 31.25
CA ASP A 103 14.50 -12.74 30.96
C ASP A 103 13.88 -11.95 29.78
N VAL A 104 14.56 -10.94 29.22
CA VAL A 104 14.12 -10.32 27.96
C VAL A 104 14.28 -11.31 26.80
N ALA A 105 15.43 -11.97 26.70
CA ALA A 105 15.70 -12.97 25.66
C ALA A 105 14.77 -14.19 25.76
N ALA A 106 14.42 -14.60 26.99
CA ALA A 106 13.47 -15.68 27.25
C ALA A 106 12.02 -15.28 26.94
N ARG A 107 11.61 -14.03 27.25
CA ARG A 107 10.30 -13.48 26.85
C ARG A 107 10.18 -13.24 25.34
N THR A 108 11.30 -13.07 24.63
CA THR A 108 11.28 -13.04 23.15
C THR A 108 11.13 -14.44 22.55
N GLN A 109 11.38 -15.48 23.33
CA GLN A 109 11.24 -16.89 22.97
C GLN A 109 10.05 -17.50 23.72
N SER A 110 8.86 -16.89 23.65
CA SER A 110 7.64 -17.66 23.92
C SER A 110 7.48 -18.67 22.76
N PRO A 111 7.65 -19.99 22.99
CA PRO A 111 7.49 -21.01 21.95
C PRO A 111 6.04 -21.11 21.46
N ASP A 112 5.12 -20.50 22.20
CA ASP A 112 3.67 -20.53 21.97
C ASP A 112 3.11 -19.23 21.38
N ALA A 113 3.96 -18.28 20.95
CA ALA A 113 3.47 -17.27 20.02
C ALA A 113 3.08 -18.02 18.74
N PRO A 114 1.81 -17.98 18.28
CA PRO A 114 1.46 -18.57 17.01
C PRO A 114 2.43 -17.99 15.98
N GLU A 115 3.27 -18.83 15.38
CA GLU A 115 4.05 -18.40 14.24
C GLU A 115 3.03 -17.90 13.22
N TRP A 116 2.98 -16.58 13.01
CA TRP A 116 2.02 -15.95 12.12
C TRP A 116 2.41 -16.26 10.67
N ASN A 117 2.27 -17.53 10.27
CA ASN A 117 2.56 -18.04 8.93
C ASN A 117 1.42 -17.72 7.95
N ALA A 118 0.45 -16.90 8.39
CA ALA A 118 -0.63 -16.37 7.56
C ALA A 118 -0.13 -15.75 6.24
N LEU A 119 1.02 -15.06 6.28
CA LEU A 119 1.64 -14.47 5.10
C LEU A 119 2.42 -15.48 4.24
N GLU A 120 2.81 -16.62 4.83
CA GLU A 120 3.59 -17.69 4.18
C GLU A 120 2.68 -18.69 3.45
N GLU A 121 1.45 -18.87 3.94
CA GLU A 121 0.46 -19.79 3.35
C GLU A 121 -0.42 -19.14 2.28
N LEU A 122 -0.56 -17.80 2.30
CA LEU A 122 -1.36 -17.07 1.32
C LEU A 122 -0.57 -16.77 0.05
N THR A 123 -1.24 -16.93 -1.09
CA THR A 123 -0.71 -16.57 -2.41
C THR A 123 -1.37 -15.30 -2.96
N VAL A 124 -0.76 -14.70 -3.97
CA VAL A 124 -1.36 -13.58 -4.72
C VAL A 124 -2.72 -13.97 -5.29
N ARG A 125 -2.91 -15.22 -5.72
CA ARG A 125 -4.20 -15.73 -6.23
C ARG A 125 -5.32 -15.58 -5.21
N ASP A 126 -5.02 -15.79 -3.93
CA ASP A 126 -6.02 -15.70 -2.85
C ASP A 126 -6.42 -14.25 -2.54
N ALA A 127 -5.57 -13.28 -2.91
CA ALA A 127 -5.78 -11.86 -2.64
C ALA A 127 -6.21 -11.05 -3.88
N MET A 128 -5.95 -11.52 -5.09
CA MET A 128 -6.13 -10.71 -6.30
C MET A 128 -7.61 -10.50 -6.65
N THR A 129 -7.87 -9.39 -7.35
CA THR A 129 -9.15 -9.18 -8.03
C THR A 129 -9.09 -9.74 -9.45
N GLU A 130 -10.00 -10.67 -9.76
CA GLU A 130 -10.21 -11.18 -11.12
C GLU A 130 -11.00 -10.19 -12.00
N GLY A 131 -10.83 -10.28 -13.32
CA GLY A 131 -11.60 -9.45 -14.25
C GLY A 131 -11.10 -8.02 -14.33
N VAL A 132 -9.93 -7.84 -14.93
CA VAL A 132 -9.24 -6.55 -14.96
C VAL A 132 -9.82 -5.64 -16.05
N LEU A 133 -10.17 -4.41 -15.67
CA LEU A 133 -10.51 -3.37 -16.62
C LEU A 133 -9.26 -2.94 -17.42
N HIS A 134 -9.37 -2.96 -18.75
CA HIS A 134 -8.30 -2.57 -19.64
C HIS A 134 -8.77 -1.67 -20.79
N LEU A 135 -7.84 -0.95 -21.40
CA LEU A 135 -8.05 -0.16 -22.62
C LEU A 135 -6.99 -0.48 -23.67
N SER A 136 -7.33 -0.31 -24.94
CA SER A 136 -6.35 -0.41 -26.04
C SER A 136 -5.39 0.77 -26.04
N PRO A 137 -4.10 0.60 -26.41
CA PRO A 137 -3.12 1.69 -26.51
C PRO A 137 -3.56 2.85 -27.41
N ASP A 138 -4.44 2.57 -28.39
CA ASP A 138 -5.03 3.55 -29.29
C ASP A 138 -6.25 4.28 -28.71
N THR A 139 -6.61 4.03 -27.45
CA THR A 139 -7.70 4.76 -26.81
C THR A 139 -7.32 6.24 -26.61
N ASP A 140 -8.24 7.14 -26.92
CA ASP A 140 -8.05 8.57 -26.66
C ASP A 140 -8.09 8.86 -25.15
N VAL A 141 -7.23 9.78 -24.69
CA VAL A 141 -7.13 10.15 -23.27
C VAL A 141 -8.47 10.64 -22.69
N THR A 142 -9.28 11.38 -23.46
CA THR A 142 -10.62 11.80 -23.02
C THR A 142 -11.54 10.60 -22.77
N ARG A 143 -11.46 9.57 -23.62
CA ARG A 143 -12.24 8.34 -23.48
C ARG A 143 -11.74 7.51 -22.30
N ALA A 144 -10.42 7.46 -22.10
CA ALA A 144 -9.82 6.83 -20.92
C ALA A 144 -10.25 7.51 -19.62
N ALA A 145 -10.29 8.84 -19.59
CA ALA A 145 -10.79 9.60 -18.44
C ALA A 145 -12.27 9.32 -18.15
N ALA A 146 -13.11 9.29 -19.18
CA ALA A 146 -14.52 8.94 -19.04
C ALA A 146 -14.71 7.50 -18.53
N PHE A 147 -13.91 6.56 -19.05
CA PHE A 147 -13.91 5.16 -18.60
C PHE A 147 -13.52 5.04 -17.12
N MET A 148 -12.42 5.69 -16.71
CA MET A 148 -11.99 5.73 -15.31
C MET A 148 -13.06 6.31 -14.39
N GLN A 149 -13.72 7.40 -14.80
CA GLN A 149 -14.80 8.03 -14.04
C GLN A 149 -16.00 7.09 -13.91
N GLN A 150 -16.46 6.51 -15.02
CA GLN A 150 -17.65 5.65 -15.08
C GLN A 150 -17.47 4.39 -14.21
N HIS A 151 -16.29 3.78 -14.27
CA HIS A 151 -15.96 2.58 -13.51
C HIS A 151 -15.41 2.87 -12.11
N ARG A 152 -15.26 4.15 -11.74
CA ARG A 152 -14.70 4.62 -10.45
C ARG A 152 -13.32 4.00 -10.15
N VAL A 153 -12.47 3.91 -11.17
CA VAL A 153 -11.10 3.39 -11.06
C VAL A 153 -10.07 4.47 -11.33
N HIS A 154 -8.96 4.42 -10.60
CA HIS A 154 -7.85 5.38 -10.73
C HIS A 154 -6.72 4.91 -11.66
N ARG A 155 -6.75 3.63 -12.03
CA ARG A 155 -5.72 2.97 -12.85
C ARG A 155 -6.37 1.94 -13.75
N VAL A 156 -5.86 1.81 -14.96
CA VAL A 156 -6.38 0.90 -15.99
C VAL A 156 -5.20 0.29 -16.73
N LEU A 157 -5.26 -1.03 -16.97
CA LEU A 157 -4.24 -1.69 -17.77
C LEU A 157 -4.36 -1.30 -19.23
N VAL A 158 -3.23 -1.14 -19.90
CA VAL A 158 -3.18 -0.92 -21.34
C VAL A 158 -2.81 -2.25 -22.00
N MET A 159 -3.74 -2.78 -22.79
CA MET A 159 -3.62 -4.10 -23.41
C MET A 159 -3.73 -3.98 -24.94
N ASP A 160 -2.82 -4.62 -25.66
CA ASP A 160 -2.93 -4.86 -27.11
C ASP A 160 -3.25 -6.34 -27.36
N GLY A 161 -4.54 -6.63 -27.57
CA GLY A 161 -5.05 -8.00 -27.48
C GLY A 161 -4.80 -8.59 -26.08
N ASP A 162 -4.09 -9.71 -26.02
CA ASP A 162 -3.71 -10.37 -24.76
C ASP A 162 -2.39 -9.84 -24.17
N LYS A 163 -1.69 -8.95 -24.88
CA LYS A 163 -0.39 -8.43 -24.45
C LYS A 163 -0.56 -7.20 -23.57
N LEU A 164 0.07 -7.22 -22.40
CA LEU A 164 0.17 -6.06 -21.52
C LEU A 164 1.24 -5.10 -22.02
N GLU A 165 0.83 -3.89 -22.41
CA GLU A 165 1.70 -2.82 -22.91
C GLU A 165 2.06 -1.81 -21.81
N GLY A 166 1.25 -1.69 -20.76
CA GLY A 166 1.53 -0.80 -19.64
C GLY A 166 0.33 -0.52 -18.74
N ILE A 167 0.43 0.56 -17.98
CA ILE A 167 -0.65 1.07 -17.13
C ILE A 167 -0.83 2.56 -17.37
N VAL A 168 -2.09 3.03 -17.32
CA VAL A 168 -2.41 4.45 -17.32
C VAL A 168 -3.20 4.80 -16.07
N THR A 169 -2.85 5.90 -15.43
CA THR A 169 -3.46 6.38 -14.18
C THR A 169 -4.11 7.74 -14.36
N THR A 170 -4.97 8.13 -13.42
CA THR A 170 -5.51 9.50 -13.35
C THR A 170 -4.41 10.56 -13.25
N SER A 171 -3.27 10.22 -12.62
CA SER A 171 -2.11 11.12 -12.50
C SER A 171 -1.41 11.33 -13.85
N ASP A 172 -1.34 10.32 -14.70
CA ASP A 172 -0.78 10.45 -16.05
C ASP A 172 -1.64 11.36 -16.91
N ILE A 173 -2.96 11.22 -16.81
CA ILE A 173 -3.93 12.11 -17.47
C ILE A 173 -3.78 13.54 -16.95
N ALA A 174 -3.72 13.73 -15.63
CA ALA A 174 -3.55 15.06 -15.02
C ALA A 174 -2.24 15.72 -15.48
N ARG A 175 -1.13 14.96 -15.52
CA ARG A 175 0.16 15.42 -16.03
C ARG A 175 0.09 15.81 -17.51
N ALA A 176 -0.61 15.01 -18.33
CA ALA A 176 -0.83 15.34 -19.74
C ALA A 176 -1.64 16.64 -19.95
N VAL A 177 -2.59 16.94 -19.06
CA VAL A 177 -3.30 18.23 -19.05
C VAL A 177 -2.34 19.37 -18.67
N ALA A 178 -1.58 19.19 -17.58
CA ALA A 178 -0.65 20.18 -17.06
C ALA A 178 0.46 20.54 -18.07
N ASP A 179 1.00 19.54 -18.76
CA ASP A 179 2.02 19.69 -19.81
C ASP A 179 1.46 20.30 -21.12
N HIS A 180 0.19 20.73 -21.16
CA HIS A 180 -0.51 21.22 -22.35
C HIS A 180 -0.57 20.24 -23.54
N LYS A 181 -0.37 18.94 -23.29
CA LYS A 181 -0.46 17.89 -24.32
C LYS A 181 -1.91 17.61 -24.76
N LEU A 182 -2.90 18.08 -23.98
CA LEU A 182 -4.32 18.07 -24.33
C LEU A 182 -4.74 19.45 -24.82
N SER A 183 -4.90 19.60 -26.12
CA SER A 183 -5.12 20.87 -26.82
C SER A 183 -6.55 21.43 -26.73
N ASN A 184 -7.40 20.97 -25.80
CA ASN A 184 -8.75 21.52 -25.62
C ASN A 184 -8.92 22.11 -24.21
N ARG A 185 -8.53 23.38 -24.06
CA ARG A 185 -8.65 24.13 -22.79
C ARG A 185 -10.10 24.58 -22.61
N ARG A 186 -10.91 23.80 -21.89
CA ARG A 186 -12.11 24.34 -21.24
C ARG A 186 -11.81 24.47 -19.75
N PHE A 187 -11.46 25.67 -19.34
CA PHE A 187 -11.17 25.98 -17.94
C PHE A 187 -12.43 25.76 -17.10
N VAL A 188 -12.32 24.98 -16.02
CA VAL A 188 -13.43 24.66 -15.09
C VAL A 188 -13.67 25.82 -14.11
N PHE A 189 -12.62 26.56 -13.78
CA PHE A 189 -12.70 27.89 -13.18
C PHE A 189 -12.55 28.88 -14.31
N GLY A 190 -13.47 29.82 -14.49
CA GLY A 190 -13.53 30.72 -15.65
C GLY A 190 -12.17 31.30 -16.06
N THR A 191 -12.06 31.70 -17.33
CA THR A 191 -10.84 32.25 -17.93
C THR A 191 -10.09 33.15 -16.94
N PRO A 192 -8.80 32.88 -16.65
CA PRO A 192 -8.02 33.74 -15.79
C PRO A 192 -8.09 35.19 -16.26
N GLN A 193 -8.79 36.04 -15.51
CA GLN A 193 -8.74 37.47 -15.76
C GLN A 193 -7.41 37.97 -15.23
N ARG A 194 -6.54 38.35 -16.17
CA ARG A 194 -5.34 39.11 -15.86
C ARG A 194 -5.78 40.40 -15.19
N ARG A 195 -5.24 40.71 -14.00
CA ARG A 195 -5.44 42.03 -13.38
C ARG A 195 -4.87 43.10 -14.29
N ASP A 196 -5.45 44.30 -14.24
CA ASP A 196 -4.98 45.46 -14.99
C ASP A 196 -3.52 45.83 -14.65
N ASP A 197 -3.00 45.37 -13.50
CA ASP A 197 -1.62 45.54 -13.03
C ASP A 197 -0.62 44.49 -13.57
N GLY A 198 -1.08 43.49 -14.32
CA GLY A 198 -0.22 42.47 -14.93
C GLY A 198 0.24 41.33 -14.00
N SER A 199 -0.24 41.25 -12.76
CA SER A 199 0.05 40.13 -11.85
C SER A 199 -0.88 38.93 -12.06
N TRP A 200 -0.34 37.73 -11.84
CA TRP A 200 -1.10 36.47 -11.68
C TRP A 200 -1.20 36.13 -10.18
N TRP A 201 -2.19 35.34 -9.79
CA TRP A 201 -2.25 34.73 -8.45
C TRP A 201 -1.04 33.83 -8.17
#